data_AF-A0A7S3TS39-F1
#
_entry.id   AF-A0A7S3TS39-F1
#
_cell.length_a   1.000
_cell.length_b   1.000
_cell.length_c   1.000
_cell.angle_alpha   90.00
_cell.angle_beta   90.00
_cell.angle_gamma   90.00
#
_symmetry.space_group_name_H-M   'P 1'
#
loop_
_entity.id
_entity.type
_entity.pdbx_description
1 polymer ?
#
loop_
_entity_poly.entity_id
_entity_poly.type
_entity_poly.pdbx_seq_one_letter_code
_entity_poly.pdbx_strand_id
1 'polypeptide(L)'
;AAAAAAAAKFHGRYAVHPLLPGAAQLLVDSCTGRITPSWAAKAQKLMGTWEQVGVCLPKYEQFLKKTNRKDLKRAHVFMNDEAQARLGEFYLCCALRLRPEAVDAAGQDAEKLLKLANEVANEDVEPFFQDCRDFVSGYDPNMHHALQETTIWREVEDGLFWHHSFEAATPKAYASYQAAALPPKDAWPDRGDSAAIERLLETCSREVAEGGRARALAEEVYRDFLDASAMPIKGAIRTALIDHGIMAGNIVFRAGQQQEPSSDA
;
A
#
# COMPACT_ATOMS: atom_id res chain seq x y z
N ALA A 1 -17.00 -17.82 -21.48
CA ALA A 1 -16.20 -18.33 -22.63
C ALA A 1 -14.72 -17.85 -22.73
N ALA A 2 -14.41 -16.55 -22.70
CA ALA A 2 -13.03 -16.05 -22.93
C ALA A 2 -12.00 -16.45 -21.84
N ALA A 3 -12.42 -16.44 -20.57
CA ALA A 3 -11.64 -16.90 -19.43
C ALA A 3 -11.22 -18.39 -19.53
N ALA A 4 -12.16 -19.26 -19.91
CA ALA A 4 -11.90 -20.69 -20.09
C ALA A 4 -10.93 -20.98 -21.25
N ALA A 5 -11.00 -20.21 -22.34
CA ALA A 5 -10.09 -20.34 -23.48
C ALA A 5 -8.69 -19.73 -23.21
N ALA A 6 -8.58 -18.72 -22.33
CA ALA A 6 -7.31 -18.13 -21.92
C ALA A 6 -6.56 -19.03 -20.93
N ALA A 7 -7.25 -19.58 -19.91
CA ALA A 7 -6.69 -20.55 -18.96
C ALA A 7 -6.16 -21.83 -19.65
N ALA A 8 -6.77 -22.25 -20.77
CA ALA A 8 -6.33 -23.39 -21.58
C ALA A 8 -5.00 -23.17 -22.33
N LYS A 9 -4.51 -21.92 -22.44
CA LYS A 9 -3.21 -21.62 -23.05
C LYS A 9 -2.03 -21.83 -22.09
N PHE A 10 -2.28 -21.94 -20.79
CA PHE A 10 -1.23 -22.08 -19.78
C PHE A 10 -0.89 -23.55 -19.53
N HIS A 11 0.41 -23.87 -19.65
CA HIS A 11 0.97 -25.20 -19.39
C HIS A 11 1.91 -25.13 -18.17
N GLY A 12 2.08 -26.25 -17.45
CA GLY A 12 2.99 -26.33 -16.29
C GLY A 12 2.38 -25.77 -15.00
N ARG A 13 3.18 -25.10 -14.15
CA ARG A 13 2.79 -24.66 -12.78
C ARG A 13 1.63 -23.66 -12.69
N TYR A 14 1.17 -23.17 -13.84
CA TYR A 14 0.17 -22.11 -13.99
C TYR A 14 -1.13 -22.58 -14.64
N ALA A 15 -1.23 -23.88 -14.95
CA ALA A 15 -2.44 -24.47 -15.50
C ALA A 15 -3.50 -24.65 -14.39
N VAL A 16 -4.11 -23.57 -13.93
CA VAL A 16 -5.23 -23.64 -12.98
C VAL A 16 -6.52 -24.06 -13.69
N HIS A 17 -7.44 -24.69 -12.97
CA HIS A 17 -8.75 -25.04 -13.54
C HIS A 17 -9.52 -23.75 -13.84
N PRO A 18 -10.21 -23.60 -14.98
CA PRO A 18 -10.91 -22.35 -15.34
C PRO A 18 -11.96 -21.87 -14.33
N LEU A 19 -12.45 -22.76 -13.47
CA LEU A 19 -13.33 -22.42 -12.35
C LEU A 19 -12.69 -21.49 -11.33
N LEU A 20 -11.37 -21.60 -11.11
CA LEU A 20 -10.68 -20.82 -10.09
C LEU A 20 -10.58 -19.32 -10.47
N PRO A 21 -10.08 -18.94 -11.66
CA PRO A 21 -10.17 -17.57 -12.16
C PRO A 21 -11.61 -17.05 -12.22
N GLY A 22 -12.54 -17.89 -12.68
CA GLY A 22 -13.96 -17.53 -12.74
C GLY A 22 -14.53 -17.19 -11.36
N ALA A 23 -14.31 -18.04 -10.36
CA ALA A 23 -14.78 -17.80 -9.00
C ALA A 23 -14.11 -16.58 -8.34
N ALA A 24 -12.85 -16.31 -8.65
CA ALA A 24 -12.16 -15.10 -8.20
C ALA A 24 -12.80 -13.83 -8.81
N GLN A 25 -13.15 -13.87 -10.10
CA GLN A 25 -13.84 -12.76 -10.76
C GLN A 25 -15.22 -12.52 -10.13
N LEU A 26 -16.00 -13.58 -9.88
CA LEU A 26 -17.31 -13.47 -9.23
C LEU A 26 -17.23 -12.81 -7.85
N LEU A 27 -16.21 -13.17 -7.07
CA LEU A 27 -15.93 -12.54 -5.78
C LEU A 27 -15.77 -11.02 -5.94
N VAL A 28 -14.93 -10.61 -6.89
CA VAL A 28 -14.65 -9.20 -7.19
C VAL A 28 -15.89 -8.47 -7.67
N ASP A 29 -16.63 -9.02 -8.63
CA ASP A 29 -17.84 -8.42 -9.18
C ASP A 29 -18.89 -8.18 -8.09
N SER A 30 -18.94 -9.08 -7.12
CA SER A 30 -19.85 -8.99 -6.00
C SER A 30 -19.44 -7.90 -4.98
N CYS A 31 -18.15 -7.55 -4.90
CA CYS A 31 -17.62 -6.63 -3.88
C CYS A 31 -17.28 -5.23 -4.41
N THR A 32 -16.97 -5.12 -5.69
CA THR A 32 -16.53 -3.87 -6.34
C THR A 32 -17.59 -2.79 -6.19
N GLY A 33 -17.16 -1.57 -5.81
CA GLY A 33 -18.05 -0.43 -5.57
C GLY A 33 -18.84 -0.49 -4.26
N ARG A 34 -18.76 -1.59 -3.49
CA ARG A 34 -19.44 -1.75 -2.20
C ARG A 34 -18.47 -1.73 -1.02
N ILE A 35 -17.27 -2.27 -1.23
CA ILE A 35 -16.22 -2.33 -0.21
C ILE A 35 -15.09 -1.40 -0.65
N THR A 36 -14.68 -0.52 0.26
CA THR A 36 -13.59 0.42 0.05
C THR A 36 -12.40 0.08 0.94
N PRO A 37 -11.16 0.34 0.48
CA PRO A 37 -9.97 0.10 1.30
C PRO A 37 -9.95 1.04 2.50
N SER A 38 -9.73 0.48 3.69
CA SER A 38 -9.68 1.24 4.95
C SER A 38 -8.58 2.30 4.97
N TRP A 39 -7.50 2.06 4.23
CA TRP A 39 -6.30 2.89 4.19
C TRP A 39 -6.35 4.03 3.17
N ALA A 40 -7.28 4.01 2.20
CA ALA A 40 -7.23 4.90 1.04
C ALA A 40 -7.35 6.38 1.41
N ALA A 41 -8.33 6.74 2.26
CA ALA A 41 -8.52 8.12 2.70
C ALA A 41 -7.32 8.65 3.50
N LYS A 42 -6.75 7.81 4.38
CA LYS A 42 -5.53 8.16 5.13
C LYS A 42 -4.34 8.34 4.19
N ALA A 43 -4.13 7.42 3.25
CA ALA A 43 -3.04 7.52 2.28
C ALA A 43 -3.16 8.77 1.40
N GLN A 44 -4.36 9.11 0.93
CA GLN A 44 -4.58 10.31 0.12
C GLN A 44 -4.27 11.59 0.90
N LYS A 45 -4.69 11.67 2.17
CA LYS A 45 -4.33 12.78 3.06
C LYS A 45 -2.81 12.88 3.22
N LEU A 46 -2.14 11.77 3.52
CA LEU A 46 -0.69 11.74 3.73
C LEU A 46 0.08 12.17 2.47
N MET A 47 -0.31 11.66 1.30
CA MET A 47 0.32 12.04 0.03
C MET A 47 0.13 13.53 -0.28
N GLY A 48 -1.07 14.07 -0.07
CA GLY A 48 -1.34 15.49 -0.28
C GLY A 48 -0.49 16.39 0.62
N THR A 49 -0.30 16.02 1.89
CA THR A 49 0.62 16.74 2.79
C THR A 49 2.09 16.53 2.40
N TRP A 50 2.45 15.31 1.96
CA TRP A 50 3.80 14.99 1.50
C TRP A 50 4.22 15.83 0.29
N GLU A 51 3.33 16.09 -0.67
CA GLU A 51 3.61 16.95 -1.81
C GLU A 51 3.95 18.40 -1.41
N GLN A 52 3.37 18.88 -0.29
CA GLN A 52 3.60 20.23 0.21
C GLN A 52 4.89 20.33 1.03
N VAL A 53 5.16 19.34 1.88
CA VAL A 53 6.32 19.31 2.80
C VAL A 53 7.57 18.73 2.13
N GLY A 54 7.40 17.86 1.13
CA GLY A 54 8.49 17.15 0.44
C GLY A 54 9.52 18.09 -0.20
N VAL A 55 9.08 19.23 -0.73
CA VAL A 55 9.96 20.26 -1.29
C VAL A 55 10.87 20.91 -0.24
N CYS A 56 10.51 20.81 1.04
CA CYS A 56 11.26 21.37 2.17
C CYS A 56 12.30 20.37 2.72
N LEU A 57 12.17 19.07 2.43
CA LEU A 57 13.01 18.00 2.99
C LEU A 57 14.53 18.15 2.71
N PRO A 58 14.99 18.74 1.59
CA PRO A 58 16.42 19.04 1.43
C PRO A 58 17.00 19.94 2.54
N LYS A 59 16.19 20.80 3.17
CA LYS A 59 16.63 21.61 4.34
C LYS A 59 16.74 20.75 5.60
N TYR A 60 15.84 19.79 5.78
CA TYR A 60 15.91 18.83 6.88
C TYR A 60 17.17 17.96 6.79
N GLU A 61 17.57 17.54 5.58
CA GLU A 61 18.84 16.83 5.37
C GLU A 61 20.07 17.65 5.75
N GLN A 62 20.04 18.97 5.52
CA GLN A 62 21.13 19.87 5.95
C GLN A 62 21.23 19.93 7.47
N PHE A 63 20.09 19.96 8.17
CA PHE A 63 20.03 19.82 9.62
C PHE A 63 20.64 18.50 10.09
N LEU A 64 20.29 17.37 9.46
CA LEU A 64 20.83 16.06 9.82
C LEU A 64 22.35 15.98 9.63
N LYS A 65 22.93 16.62 8.60
CA LYS A 65 24.39 16.66 8.38
C LYS A 65 25.14 17.42 9.47
N LYS A 66 24.49 18.39 10.12
CA LYS A 66 25.07 19.23 11.17
C LYS A 66 24.84 18.70 12.58
N THR A 67 24.05 17.64 12.69
CA THR A 67 23.69 17.01 13.96
C THR A 67 24.40 15.68 14.11
N ASN A 68 25.04 15.45 15.25
CA ASN A 68 25.56 14.13 15.57
C ASN A 68 24.38 13.20 15.89
N ARG A 69 24.23 12.09 15.16
CA ARG A 69 23.14 11.11 15.37
C ARG A 69 23.05 10.58 16.81
N LYS A 70 24.13 10.63 17.59
CA LYS A 70 24.15 10.22 19.01
C LYS A 70 23.46 11.25 19.93
N ASP A 71 23.40 12.51 19.51
CA ASP A 71 22.86 13.62 20.29
C ASP A 71 21.33 13.67 20.21
N LEU A 72 20.76 13.22 19.09
CA LEU A 72 19.30 13.09 18.89
C LEU A 72 18.62 12.07 19.82
N LYS A 73 19.38 11.20 20.51
CA LYS A 73 18.83 10.12 21.37
C LYS A 73 18.74 10.49 22.84
N ARG A 74 19.25 11.65 23.25
CA ARG A 74 19.32 12.06 24.66
C ARG A 74 18.42 13.27 24.88
N ALA A 75 17.42 13.12 25.76
CA ALA A 75 16.45 14.16 26.11
C ALA A 75 17.05 15.48 26.65
N HIS A 76 18.38 15.57 26.80
CA HIS A 76 19.10 16.70 27.40
C HIS A 76 20.38 17.09 26.65
N VAL A 77 20.57 16.66 25.40
CA VAL A 77 21.70 17.17 24.60
C VAL A 77 21.24 18.39 23.80
N PHE A 78 21.78 19.55 24.17
CA PHE A 78 21.63 20.80 23.44
C PHE A 78 22.16 20.60 22.01
N MET A 79 21.27 20.76 21.02
CA MET A 79 21.67 20.94 19.63
C MET A 79 22.60 22.15 19.54
N ASN A 80 23.64 22.08 18.70
CA ASN A 80 24.45 23.26 18.43
C ASN A 80 23.58 24.33 17.71
N ASP A 81 23.92 25.61 17.90
CA ASP A 81 23.13 26.73 17.37
C ASP A 81 22.94 26.65 15.85
N GLU A 82 23.93 26.12 15.12
CA GLU A 82 23.86 25.94 13.68
C GLU A 82 22.78 24.91 13.28
N ALA A 83 22.70 23.79 13.99
CA ALA A 83 21.67 22.77 13.77
C ALA A 83 20.28 23.30 14.14
N GLN A 84 20.17 24.07 15.23
CA GLN A 84 18.91 24.67 15.65
C GLN A 84 18.41 25.70 14.62
N ALA A 85 19.31 26.52 14.08
CA ALA A 85 18.99 27.44 13.00
C ALA A 85 18.50 26.69 11.73
N ARG A 86 19.18 25.61 11.32
CA ARG A 86 18.77 24.81 10.16
C ARG A 86 17.42 24.12 10.35
N LEU A 87 17.15 23.63 11.56
CA LEU A 87 15.86 23.04 11.89
C LEU A 87 14.75 24.11 11.87
N GLY A 88 15.02 25.31 12.39
CA GLY A 88 14.11 26.45 12.27
C GLY A 88 13.85 26.87 10.81
N GLU A 89 14.89 26.93 9.98
CA GLU A 89 14.75 27.19 8.54
C GLU A 89 13.89 26.14 7.83
N PHE A 90 13.98 24.88 8.22
CA PHE A 90 13.13 23.82 7.70
C PHE A 90 11.66 24.05 8.05
N TYR A 91 11.34 24.30 9.32
CA TYR A 91 9.95 24.54 9.73
C TYR A 91 9.38 25.85 9.17
N LEU A 92 10.17 26.91 9.02
CA LEU A 92 9.76 28.13 8.30
C LEU A 92 9.48 27.86 6.82
N CYS A 93 10.29 27.01 6.19
CA CYS A 93 10.04 26.60 4.81
C CYS A 93 8.73 25.81 4.71
N CYS A 94 8.41 24.97 5.69
CA CYS A 94 7.12 24.28 5.76
C CYS A 94 5.97 25.27 6.01
N ALA A 95 6.16 26.28 6.86
CA ALA A 95 5.16 27.33 7.13
C ALA A 95 4.75 28.08 5.86
N LEU A 96 5.71 28.39 4.97
CA LEU A 96 5.43 29.01 3.67
C LEU A 96 4.52 28.17 2.76
N ARG A 97 4.45 26.85 2.99
CA ARG A 97 3.65 25.91 2.20
C ARG A 97 2.31 25.63 2.86
N LEU A 98 2.31 25.48 4.19
CA LEU A 98 1.15 25.03 4.98
C LEU A 98 0.31 26.19 5.53
N ARG A 99 0.93 27.33 5.86
CA ARG A 99 0.31 28.49 6.51
C ARG A 99 0.79 29.81 5.88
N PRO A 100 0.65 30.02 4.56
CA PRO A 100 1.20 31.19 3.88
C PRO A 100 0.70 32.52 4.47
N GLU A 101 -0.58 32.61 4.82
CA GLU A 101 -1.18 33.82 5.41
C GLU A 101 -0.55 34.18 6.77
N ALA A 102 -0.18 33.19 7.58
CA ALA A 102 0.47 33.41 8.86
C ALA A 102 1.91 33.91 8.68
N VAL A 103 2.59 33.46 7.62
CA VAL A 103 3.92 33.98 7.27
C VAL A 103 3.83 35.43 6.79
N ASP A 104 2.85 35.75 5.94
CA ASP A 104 2.62 37.11 5.47
C ASP A 104 2.31 38.07 6.64
N ALA A 105 1.50 37.62 7.61
CA ALA A 105 1.18 38.39 8.80
C ALA A 105 2.38 38.58 9.75
N ALA A 106 3.28 37.60 9.83
CA ALA A 106 4.53 37.73 10.59
C ALA A 106 5.51 38.71 9.94
N GLY A 107 5.51 38.81 8.61
CA GLY A 107 6.36 39.73 7.86
C GLY A 107 7.85 39.48 8.11
N GLN A 108 8.58 40.50 8.56
CA GLN A 108 10.02 40.42 8.90
C GLN A 108 10.29 40.32 10.42
N ASP A 109 9.25 40.12 11.23
CA ASP A 109 9.37 40.02 12.68
C ASP A 109 9.97 38.67 13.08
N ALA A 110 11.24 38.68 13.51
CA ALA A 110 11.99 37.48 13.83
C ALA A 110 11.36 36.66 14.97
N GLU A 111 10.80 37.30 16.00
CA GLU A 111 10.18 36.59 17.12
C GLU A 111 8.88 35.90 16.68
N LYS A 112 8.07 36.58 15.86
CA LYS A 112 6.85 35.98 15.30
C LYS A 112 7.16 34.84 14.34
N LEU A 113 8.19 34.96 13.50
CA LEU A 113 8.63 33.89 12.61
C LEU A 113 9.13 32.68 13.40
N LEU A 114 9.92 32.88 14.45
CA LEU A 114 10.37 31.78 15.33
C LEU A 114 9.19 31.10 16.03
N LYS A 115 8.21 31.87 16.51
CA LYS A 115 6.99 31.33 17.11
C LYS A 115 6.20 30.50 16.09
N LEU A 116 6.01 31.03 14.88
CA LEU A 116 5.32 30.34 13.79
C LEU A 116 6.04 29.03 13.40
N ALA A 117 7.37 29.04 13.33
CA ALA A 117 8.15 27.84 13.06
C ALA A 117 7.89 26.75 14.12
N ASN A 118 7.81 27.14 15.39
CA ASN A 118 7.52 26.21 16.48
C ASN A 118 6.07 25.69 16.43
N GLU A 119 5.10 26.53 16.09
CA GLU A 119 3.70 26.11 15.90
C GLU A 119 3.59 25.10 14.75
N VAL A 120 4.19 25.39 13.60
CA VAL A 120 4.21 24.48 12.44
C VAL A 120 4.92 23.16 12.76
N ALA A 121 6.00 23.18 13.53
CA ALA A 121 6.67 21.96 13.98
C ALA A 121 5.72 21.06 14.78
N ASN A 122 5.08 21.61 15.83
CA ASN A 122 4.31 20.84 16.79
C ASN A 122 2.89 20.47 16.32
N GLU A 123 2.28 21.31 15.50
CA GLU A 123 0.88 21.14 15.09
C GLU A 123 0.73 20.48 13.72
N ASP A 124 1.68 20.68 12.82
CA ASP A 124 1.56 20.22 11.44
C ASP A 124 2.60 19.14 11.10
N VAL A 125 3.89 19.44 11.23
CA VAL A 125 4.97 18.63 10.64
C VAL A 125 5.28 17.38 11.45
N GLU A 126 5.52 17.50 12.77
CA GLU A 126 5.82 16.33 13.60
C GLU A 126 4.63 15.36 13.73
N PRO A 127 3.38 15.84 13.93
CA PRO A 127 2.20 14.97 13.88
C PRO A 127 2.05 14.27 12.53
N PHE A 128 2.30 14.97 11.42
CA PHE A 128 2.30 14.36 10.09
C PHE A 128 3.36 13.26 9.95
N PHE A 129 4.60 13.49 10.39
CA PHE A 129 5.63 12.47 10.37
C PHE A 129 5.26 11.27 11.25
N GLN A 130 4.63 11.50 12.39
CA GLN A 130 4.12 10.42 13.22
C GLN A 130 3.02 9.63 12.53
N ASP A 131 2.05 10.29 11.90
CA ASP A 131 0.99 9.64 11.12
C ASP A 131 1.56 8.79 9.97
N CYS A 132 2.61 9.27 9.30
CA CYS A 132 3.35 8.52 8.29
C CYS A 132 4.03 7.28 8.88
N ARG A 133 4.72 7.40 10.03
CA ARG A 133 5.34 6.25 10.73
C ARG A 133 4.29 5.22 11.12
N ASP A 134 3.16 5.65 11.68
CA ASP A 134 2.07 4.78 12.09
C ASP A 134 1.45 4.07 10.87
N PHE A 135 1.29 4.78 9.75
CA PHE A 135 0.77 4.20 8.51
C PHE A 135 1.67 3.09 7.94
N VAL A 136 2.98 3.27 7.97
CA VAL A 136 3.95 2.29 7.45
C VAL A 136 4.38 1.23 8.47
N SER A 137 3.93 1.34 9.72
CA SER A 137 4.31 0.42 10.81
C SER A 137 4.03 -1.06 10.49
N GLY A 138 2.90 -1.33 9.82
CA GLY A 138 2.51 -2.66 9.35
C GLY A 138 2.96 -2.97 7.92
N TYR A 139 4.06 -2.39 7.43
CA TYR A 139 4.63 -2.73 6.13
C TYR A 139 5.28 -4.12 6.19
N ASP A 140 4.84 -5.02 5.30
CA ASP A 140 5.40 -6.35 5.12
C ASP A 140 6.06 -6.47 3.72
N PRO A 141 7.40 -6.58 3.64
CA PRO A 141 8.08 -6.71 2.35
C PRO A 141 7.79 -8.04 1.64
N ASN A 142 7.48 -9.12 2.36
CA ASN A 142 7.16 -10.41 1.76
C ASN A 142 5.78 -10.35 1.10
N MET A 143 4.80 -9.78 1.79
CA MET A 143 3.47 -9.53 1.22
C MET A 143 3.53 -8.58 0.02
N HIS A 144 4.34 -7.52 0.11
CA HIS A 144 4.57 -6.62 -1.02
C HIS A 144 5.10 -7.37 -2.25
N HIS A 145 6.17 -8.15 -2.07
CA HIS A 145 6.77 -8.92 -3.15
C HIS A 145 5.78 -9.92 -3.74
N ALA A 146 5.09 -10.69 -2.89
CA ALA A 146 4.11 -11.66 -3.32
C ALA A 146 3.00 -11.03 -4.19
N LEU A 147 2.46 -9.87 -3.79
CA LEU A 147 1.47 -9.14 -4.58
C LEU A 147 2.04 -8.54 -5.86
N GLN A 148 3.30 -8.14 -5.88
CA GLN A 148 3.93 -7.65 -7.11
C GLN A 148 4.11 -8.78 -8.12
N GLU A 149 4.47 -9.98 -7.68
CA GLU A 149 4.59 -11.16 -8.54
C GLU A 149 3.27 -11.56 -9.19
N THR A 150 2.12 -11.18 -8.62
CA THR A 150 0.81 -11.46 -9.24
C THR A 150 0.44 -10.46 -10.35
N THR A 151 1.10 -9.31 -10.43
CA THR A 151 0.74 -8.26 -11.41
C THR A 151 0.91 -8.69 -12.86
N ILE A 152 1.83 -9.62 -13.13
CA ILE A 152 2.04 -10.22 -14.46
C ILE A 152 0.76 -10.86 -15.04
N TRP A 153 -0.13 -11.35 -14.17
CA TRP A 153 -1.37 -12.00 -14.60
C TRP A 153 -2.40 -11.02 -15.13
N ARG A 154 -2.31 -9.73 -14.79
CA ARG A 154 -3.23 -8.72 -15.30
C ARG A 154 -3.09 -8.51 -16.81
N GLU A 155 -1.87 -8.69 -17.34
CA GLU A 155 -1.61 -8.65 -18.78
C GLU A 155 -2.16 -9.88 -19.53
N VAL A 156 -2.46 -10.94 -18.78
CA VAL A 156 -2.97 -12.21 -19.30
C VAL A 156 -4.49 -12.25 -19.24
N GLU A 157 -5.04 -12.17 -18.03
CA GLU A 157 -6.46 -12.33 -17.72
C GLU A 157 -6.76 -11.82 -16.31
N ASP A 158 -7.77 -10.96 -16.17
CA ASP A 158 -8.17 -10.39 -14.88
C ASP A 158 -8.53 -11.48 -13.85
N GLY A 159 -9.23 -12.54 -14.26
CA GLY A 159 -9.56 -13.65 -13.36
C GLY A 159 -8.33 -14.35 -12.77
N LEU A 160 -7.27 -14.52 -13.55
CA LEU A 160 -5.99 -15.09 -13.08
C LEU A 160 -5.29 -14.13 -12.12
N PHE A 161 -5.30 -12.83 -12.43
CA PHE A 161 -4.78 -11.81 -11.52
C PHE A 161 -5.48 -11.86 -10.17
N TRP A 162 -6.81 -11.91 -10.15
CA TRP A 162 -7.57 -11.97 -8.90
C TRP A 162 -7.30 -13.25 -8.13
N HIS A 163 -7.33 -14.40 -8.82
CA HIS A 163 -7.06 -15.69 -8.21
C HIS A 163 -5.72 -15.70 -7.46
N HIS A 164 -4.62 -15.36 -8.15
CA HIS A 164 -3.30 -15.37 -7.55
C HIS A 164 -3.12 -14.27 -6.49
N SER A 165 -3.76 -13.11 -6.67
CA SER A 165 -3.71 -12.04 -5.67
C SER A 165 -4.40 -12.43 -4.36
N PHE A 166 -5.50 -13.18 -4.41
CA PHE A 166 -6.17 -13.69 -3.21
C PHE A 166 -5.39 -14.82 -2.54
N GLU A 167 -4.78 -15.71 -3.33
CA GLU A 167 -3.86 -16.74 -2.79
C GLU A 167 -2.66 -16.12 -2.06
N ALA A 168 -2.12 -15.02 -2.58
CA ALA A 168 -1.01 -14.31 -1.96
C ALA A 168 -1.44 -13.54 -0.70
N ALA A 169 -2.55 -12.79 -0.79
CA ALA A 169 -2.98 -11.88 0.29
C ALA A 169 -3.62 -12.62 1.47
N THR A 170 -4.51 -13.57 1.21
CA THR A 170 -5.36 -14.20 2.23
C THR A 170 -5.65 -15.66 1.90
N PRO A 171 -4.63 -16.53 1.90
CA PRO A 171 -4.77 -17.92 1.43
C PRO A 171 -5.83 -18.72 2.21
N LYS A 172 -5.99 -18.46 3.51
CA LYS A 172 -6.96 -19.17 4.37
C LYS A 172 -8.40 -18.74 4.11
N ALA A 173 -8.67 -17.43 4.06
CA ALA A 173 -10.01 -16.93 3.79
C ALA A 173 -10.41 -17.28 2.35
N TYR A 174 -9.47 -17.19 1.40
CA TYR A 174 -9.73 -17.51 0.01
C TYR A 174 -10.01 -18.99 -0.21
N ALA A 175 -9.27 -19.90 0.44
CA ALA A 175 -9.59 -21.33 0.42
C ALA A 175 -10.98 -21.63 1.02
N SER A 176 -11.36 -20.91 2.07
CA SER A 176 -12.70 -21.03 2.69
C SER A 176 -13.80 -20.56 1.74
N TYR A 177 -13.59 -19.44 1.05
CA TYR A 177 -14.47 -18.97 -0.01
C TYR A 177 -14.60 -20.01 -1.13
N GLN A 178 -13.49 -20.54 -1.65
CA GLN A 178 -13.51 -21.55 -2.70
C GLN A 178 -14.32 -22.80 -2.30
N ALA A 179 -14.13 -23.28 -1.07
CA ALA A 179 -14.85 -24.44 -0.55
C ALA A 179 -16.36 -24.17 -0.37
N ALA A 180 -16.76 -22.93 -0.14
CA ALA A 180 -18.15 -22.54 0.01
C ALA A 180 -18.83 -22.20 -1.33
N ALA A 181 -18.09 -21.66 -2.29
CA ALA A 181 -18.62 -21.17 -3.56
C ALA A 181 -18.58 -22.22 -4.68
N LEU A 182 -17.65 -23.17 -4.64
CA LEU A 182 -17.45 -24.18 -5.66
C LEU A 182 -17.81 -25.57 -5.13
N PRO A 183 -18.27 -26.48 -6.01
CA PRO A 183 -18.40 -27.89 -5.63
C PRO A 183 -17.03 -28.51 -5.32
N PRO A 184 -17.00 -29.68 -4.66
CA PRO A 184 -15.79 -30.48 -4.50
C PRO A 184 -15.05 -30.71 -5.82
N LYS A 185 -13.71 -30.77 -5.77
CA LYS A 185 -12.84 -30.83 -6.97
C LYS A 185 -13.09 -32.04 -7.86
N ASP A 186 -13.53 -33.15 -7.30
CA ASP A 186 -13.90 -34.38 -8.00
C ASP A 186 -15.19 -34.25 -8.81
N ALA A 187 -16.02 -33.24 -8.53
CA ALA A 187 -17.23 -32.92 -9.28
C ALA A 187 -17.01 -31.80 -10.32
N TRP A 188 -15.76 -31.37 -10.54
CA TRP A 188 -15.49 -30.32 -11.53
C TRP A 188 -15.64 -30.86 -12.94
N PRO A 189 -16.28 -30.11 -13.86
CA PRO A 189 -16.35 -30.48 -15.27
C PRO A 189 -14.94 -30.50 -15.88
N ASP A 190 -14.78 -31.26 -16.97
CA ASP A 190 -13.52 -31.28 -17.71
C ASP A 190 -13.10 -29.88 -18.16
N ARG A 191 -11.80 -29.61 -18.15
CA ARG A 191 -11.24 -28.30 -18.51
C ARG A 191 -11.69 -27.80 -19.90
N GLY A 192 -11.96 -28.72 -20.82
CA GLY A 192 -12.43 -28.41 -22.17
C GLY A 192 -13.94 -28.16 -22.29
N ASP A 193 -14.73 -28.54 -21.29
CA ASP A 193 -16.19 -28.36 -21.30
C ASP A 193 -16.57 -26.95 -20.83
N SER A 194 -16.33 -25.98 -21.72
CA SER A 194 -16.60 -24.57 -21.46
C SER A 194 -18.07 -24.30 -21.11
N ALA A 195 -19.01 -25.07 -21.66
CA ALA A 195 -20.45 -24.88 -21.41
C ALA A 195 -20.85 -25.37 -20.01
N ALA A 196 -20.30 -26.49 -19.54
CA ALA A 196 -20.52 -26.93 -18.16
C ALA A 196 -19.86 -25.98 -17.15
N ILE A 197 -18.64 -25.51 -17.43
CA ILE A 197 -17.94 -24.52 -16.60
C ILE A 197 -18.75 -23.23 -16.46
N GLU A 198 -19.26 -22.70 -17.58
CA GLU A 198 -20.03 -21.46 -17.60
C GLU A 198 -21.34 -21.58 -16.80
N ARG A 199 -22.11 -22.66 -17.00
CA ARG A 199 -23.33 -22.93 -16.20
C ARG A 199 -23.04 -23.05 -14.71
N LEU A 200 -21.90 -23.64 -14.35
CA LEU A 200 -21.51 -23.77 -12.96
C LEU A 200 -21.18 -22.39 -12.36
N LEU A 201 -20.37 -21.58 -13.05
CA LEU A 201 -20.05 -20.22 -12.63
C LEU A 201 -21.29 -19.32 -12.54
N GLU A 202 -22.25 -19.45 -13.45
CA GLU A 202 -23.54 -18.75 -13.35
C GLU A 202 -24.31 -19.12 -12.09
N THR A 203 -24.32 -20.42 -11.73
CA THR A 203 -24.96 -20.90 -10.51
C THR A 203 -24.27 -20.33 -9.27
N CYS A 204 -22.94 -20.40 -9.21
CA CYS A 204 -22.14 -19.83 -8.12
C CYS A 204 -22.34 -18.31 -8.01
N SER A 205 -22.37 -17.61 -9.13
CA SER A 205 -22.58 -16.16 -9.20
C SER A 205 -23.89 -15.76 -8.53
N ARG A 206 -24.97 -16.47 -8.86
CA ARG A 206 -26.30 -16.24 -8.27
C ARG A 206 -26.28 -16.48 -6.76
N GLU A 207 -25.67 -17.56 -6.29
CA GLU A 207 -25.58 -17.85 -4.85
C GLU A 207 -24.77 -16.81 -4.07
N VAL A 208 -23.69 -16.30 -4.66
CA VAL A 208 -22.91 -15.20 -4.09
C VAL A 208 -23.71 -13.89 -4.09
N ALA A 209 -24.45 -13.60 -5.17
CA ALA A 209 -25.23 -12.38 -5.31
C ALA A 209 -26.47 -12.35 -4.39
N GLU A 210 -27.13 -13.49 -4.19
CA GLU A 210 -28.34 -13.65 -3.36
C GLU A 210 -28.04 -13.69 -1.84
N GLY A 211 -26.77 -13.54 -1.44
CA GLY A 211 -26.39 -13.48 -0.03
C GLY A 211 -26.22 -14.84 0.63
N GLY A 212 -25.89 -15.88 -0.14
CA GLY A 212 -25.54 -17.21 0.38
C GLY A 212 -24.27 -17.21 1.23
N ARG A 213 -23.89 -18.38 1.76
CA ARG A 213 -22.72 -18.54 2.64
C ARG A 213 -21.41 -18.02 2.03
N ALA A 214 -21.25 -18.13 0.72
CA ALA A 214 -20.07 -17.64 0.00
C ALA A 214 -19.97 -16.11 -0.03
N ARG A 215 -21.08 -15.37 0.18
CA ARG A 215 -21.09 -13.90 0.13
C ARG A 215 -20.23 -13.28 1.23
N ALA A 216 -20.44 -13.69 2.49
CA ALA A 216 -19.68 -13.11 3.60
C ALA A 216 -18.17 -13.40 3.48
N LEU A 217 -17.83 -14.61 3.02
CA LEU A 217 -16.44 -15.01 2.75
C LEU A 217 -15.83 -14.24 1.58
N ALA A 218 -16.61 -13.97 0.53
CA ALA A 218 -16.17 -13.11 -0.59
C ALA A 218 -15.81 -11.70 -0.10
N GLU A 219 -16.65 -11.13 0.77
CA GLU A 219 -16.40 -9.80 1.33
C GLU A 219 -15.17 -9.79 2.26
N GLU A 220 -14.98 -10.81 3.08
CA GLU A 220 -13.80 -10.99 3.94
C GLU A 220 -12.52 -11.04 3.11
N VAL A 221 -12.47 -11.95 2.12
CA VAL A 221 -11.32 -12.10 1.21
C VAL A 221 -11.02 -10.79 0.49
N TYR A 222 -12.05 -10.09 0.00
CA TYR A 222 -11.85 -8.83 -0.71
C TYR A 222 -11.32 -7.73 0.21
N ARG A 223 -11.82 -7.64 1.46
CA ARG A 223 -11.29 -6.68 2.46
C ARG A 223 -9.84 -6.96 2.81
N ASP A 224 -9.50 -8.21 3.08
CA ASP A 224 -8.13 -8.62 3.38
C ASP A 224 -7.18 -8.30 2.22
N PHE A 225 -7.61 -8.59 0.99
CA PHE A 225 -6.85 -8.21 -0.20
C PHE A 225 -6.70 -6.69 -0.32
N LEU A 226 -7.77 -5.92 -0.11
CA LEU A 226 -7.70 -4.47 -0.16
C LEU A 226 -6.71 -3.95 0.89
N ASP A 227 -6.74 -4.44 2.12
CA ASP A 227 -5.79 -4.02 3.15
C ASP A 227 -4.34 -4.42 2.82
N ALA A 228 -4.13 -5.62 2.25
CA ALA A 228 -2.83 -6.05 1.75
C ALA A 228 -2.36 -5.20 0.55
N SER A 229 -3.26 -4.73 -0.31
CA SER A 229 -2.92 -3.90 -1.47
C SER A 229 -2.35 -2.52 -1.09
N ALA A 230 -2.37 -2.15 0.19
CA ALA A 230 -1.67 -0.97 0.70
C ALA A 230 -0.13 -1.11 0.68
N MET A 231 0.42 -2.34 0.59
CA MET A 231 1.85 -2.58 0.76
C MET A 231 2.74 -1.74 -0.18
N PRO A 232 2.45 -1.57 -1.48
CA PRO A 232 3.26 -0.73 -2.36
C PRO A 232 3.32 0.74 -1.90
N ILE A 233 2.19 1.31 -1.49
CA ILE A 233 2.10 2.70 -1.03
C ILE A 233 2.81 2.85 0.31
N LYS A 234 2.60 1.91 1.24
CA LYS A 234 3.35 1.87 2.51
C LYS A 234 4.85 1.78 2.25
N GLY A 235 5.28 0.95 1.31
CA GLY A 235 6.67 0.81 0.89
C GLY A 235 7.27 2.11 0.36
N ALA A 236 6.55 2.82 -0.51
CA ALA A 236 6.97 4.10 -1.05
C ALA A 236 7.14 5.18 0.04
N ILE A 237 6.14 5.35 0.91
CA ILE A 237 6.21 6.31 2.04
C ILE A 237 7.35 5.91 2.98
N ARG A 238 7.49 4.62 3.29
CA ARG A 238 8.54 4.10 4.17
C ARG A 238 9.94 4.42 3.62
N THR A 239 10.15 4.19 2.33
CA THR A 239 11.42 4.51 1.66
C THR A 239 11.70 6.01 1.72
N ALA A 240 10.70 6.86 1.44
CA ALA A 240 10.86 8.31 1.52
C ALA A 240 11.21 8.80 2.94
N LEU A 241 10.57 8.25 3.98
CA LEU A 241 10.91 8.56 5.38
C LEU A 241 12.36 8.18 5.74
N ILE A 242 12.86 7.07 5.19
CA ILE A 242 14.24 6.61 5.41
C ILE A 242 15.23 7.50 4.64
N ASP A 243 14.96 7.78 3.37
CA ASP A 243 15.84 8.59 2.51
C ASP A 243 16.07 9.98 3.11
N HIS A 244 15.04 10.59 3.70
CA HIS A 244 15.14 11.89 4.35
C HIS A 244 15.52 11.82 5.84
N GLY A 245 15.85 10.64 6.37
CA GLY A 245 16.33 10.46 7.75
C GLY A 245 15.29 10.75 8.83
N ILE A 246 14.00 10.74 8.49
CA ILE A 246 12.86 10.88 9.42
C ILE A 246 12.61 9.57 10.19
N MET A 247 13.00 8.45 9.59
CA MET A 247 12.91 7.10 10.16
C MET A 247 14.21 6.32 9.92
N ALA A 248 14.59 5.47 10.86
CA ALA A 248 15.69 4.52 10.66
C ALA A 248 15.18 3.23 10.00
N GLY A 249 15.96 2.67 9.07
CA GLY A 249 15.66 1.38 8.47
C GLY A 249 16.46 1.13 7.20
N ASN A 250 16.40 -0.10 6.71
CA ASN A 250 16.92 -0.46 5.39
C ASN A 250 15.83 -0.29 4.34
N ILE A 251 16.22 0.23 3.18
CA ILE A 251 15.35 0.31 2.00
C ILE A 251 15.30 -1.07 1.39
N VAL A 252 14.14 -1.72 1.48
CA VAL A 252 13.92 -3.06 0.93
C VAL A 252 13.39 -2.97 -0.50
N PHE A 253 12.75 -1.85 -0.86
CA PHE A 253 12.11 -1.66 -2.14
C PHE A 253 12.31 -0.24 -2.68
N ARG A 254 12.88 -0.12 -3.89
CA ARG A 254 12.90 1.12 -4.68
C ARG A 254 12.09 0.90 -5.94
N ALA A 255 11.01 1.64 -6.09
CA ALA A 255 10.25 1.66 -7.34
C ALA A 255 11.21 2.05 -8.49
N GLY A 256 11.40 1.16 -9.46
CA GLY A 256 12.23 1.41 -10.66
C GLY A 256 13.65 0.81 -10.66
N GLN A 257 14.08 0.12 -9.61
CA GLN A 257 15.26 -0.75 -9.68
C GLN A 257 14.81 -2.20 -9.61
N GLN A 258 14.84 -2.90 -10.75
CA GLN A 258 14.93 -4.36 -10.73
C GLN A 258 16.06 -4.71 -9.77
N GLN A 259 15.77 -5.48 -8.72
CA GLN A 259 16.81 -6.15 -7.96
C GLN A 259 17.60 -6.97 -8.98
N GLU A 260 18.82 -6.53 -9.30
CA GLU A 260 19.78 -7.46 -9.87
C GLU A 260 19.90 -8.61 -8.86
N PRO A 261 19.76 -9.87 -9.33
CA PRO A 261 19.91 -11.00 -8.43
C PRO A 261 21.29 -10.88 -7.79
N SER A 262 21.34 -10.93 -6.46
CA SER A 262 22.59 -10.88 -5.72
C SER A 262 23.47 -12.02 -6.22
N SER A 263 24.48 -11.68 -7.02
CA SER A 263 25.56 -12.58 -7.34
C SER A 263 26.51 -12.58 -6.15
N ASP A 264 26.29 -13.50 -5.23
CA ASP A 264 27.31 -14.01 -4.30
C ASP A 264 26.84 -15.45 -3.99
N ALA A 265 27.49 -16.48 -4.56
CA ALA A 265 28.78 -17.07 -4.18
C ALA A 265 28.56 -18.35 -3.36
#